data_AF-A0A3M8EJC7-F1
#
_entry.id   AF-A0A3M8EJC7-F1
#
_cell.length_a   1.000
_cell.length_b   1.000
_cell.length_c   1.000
_cell.angle_alpha   90.00
_cell.angle_beta   90.00
_cell.angle_gamma   90.00
#
_symmetry.space_group_name_H-M   'P 1'
#
loop_
_entity.id
_entity.type
_entity.pdbx_description
1 polymer ?
#
loop_
_entity_poly.entity_id
_entity_poly.type
_entity_poly.pdbx_seq_one_letter_code
_entity_poly.pdbx_strand_id
1 'polypeptide(L)'
;MNKFLRIYLMAMLMGLLAAVPAMAITIGFQPAAQTVGLGNSVSVDIVASLGSNEIVAAYDLDLSYDSTILSATNVTFGTMLGDPTIFEALTGR
;
A
#
# COMPACT_ATOMS: atom_id res chain seq x y z
N MET A 1 3.14 12.53 -48.98
CA MET A 1 2.88 11.73 -47.76
C MET A 1 1.50 11.11 -47.86
N ASN A 2 1.41 9.77 -47.82
CA ASN A 2 0.16 9.06 -48.07
C ASN A 2 -0.87 9.37 -46.97
N LYS A 3 -2.12 9.65 -47.36
CA LYS A 3 -3.22 9.96 -46.42
C LYS A 3 -3.36 8.94 -45.28
N PHE A 4 -3.14 7.66 -45.59
CA PHE A 4 -3.17 6.57 -44.62
C PHE A 4 -2.04 6.66 -43.59
N LEU A 5 -0.82 7.02 -44.01
CA LEU A 5 0.31 7.18 -43.09
C LEU A 5 0.07 8.29 -42.06
N ARG A 6 -0.58 9.39 -42.47
CA ARG A 6 -0.96 10.48 -41.57
C ARG A 6 -1.97 10.03 -40.52
N ILE A 7 -2.97 9.25 -40.94
CA ILE A 7 -4.01 8.72 -40.03
C ILE A 7 -3.38 7.78 -39.00
N TYR A 8 -2.46 6.89 -39.42
CA TYR A 8 -1.75 6.00 -38.50
C TYR A 8 -0.90 6.77 -37.48
N LEU A 9 -0.15 7.77 -37.93
CA LEU A 9 0.65 8.62 -37.04
C LEU A 9 -0.23 9.36 -36.03
N MET A 10 -1.38 9.87 -36.46
CA MET A 10 -2.29 10.60 -35.59
C MET A 10 -2.98 9.68 -34.57
N ALA A 11 -3.38 8.47 -34.98
CA ALA A 11 -3.92 7.46 -34.09
C ALA A 11 -2.90 7.00 -33.05
N MET A 12 -1.65 6.80 -33.46
CA MET A 12 -0.55 6.44 -32.55
C MET A 12 -0.28 7.55 -31.53
N LEU A 13 -0.25 8.81 -31.97
CA LEU A 13 -0.05 9.96 -31.09
C LEU A 13 -1.20 10.12 -30.09
N MET A 14 -2.45 9.93 -30.53
CA MET A 14 -3.61 9.95 -29.64
C MET A 14 -3.58 8.81 -28.62
N GLY A 15 -3.16 7.60 -29.03
CA GLY A 15 -2.98 6.47 -28.10
C GLY A 15 -1.89 6.74 -27.05
N LEU A 16 -0.80 7.40 -27.43
CA LEU A 16 0.27 7.77 -26.50
C LEU A 16 -0.17 8.83 -25.48
N LEU A 17 -1.00 9.80 -25.92
CA LEU A 17 -1.54 10.85 -25.05
C LEU A 17 -2.63 10.34 -24.09
N ALA A 18 -3.19 9.16 -24.34
CA ALA A 18 -4.18 8.53 -23.47
C ALA A 18 -3.58 7.69 -22.33
N ALA A 19 -2.24 7.56 -22.27
CA ALA A 19 -1.58 6.83 -21.19
C ALA A 19 -1.67 7.61 -19.87
N VAL A 20 -2.46 7.10 -18.93
CA VAL A 20 -2.52 7.59 -17.54
C VAL A 20 -1.47 6.84 -16.71
N PRO A 21 -0.71 7.51 -15.82
CA PRO A 21 0.19 6.80 -14.91
C PRO A 21 -0.60 5.81 -14.06
N ALA A 22 -0.14 4.56 -14.01
CA ALA A 22 -0.65 3.59 -13.06
C ALA A 22 -0.26 4.05 -11.64
N MET A 23 -1.22 4.55 -10.88
CA MET A 23 -1.04 4.90 -9.48
C MET A 23 -1.12 3.60 -8.67
N ALA A 24 0.02 2.94 -8.47
CA ALA A 24 0.08 1.75 -7.64
C ALA A 24 -0.05 2.14 -6.16
N ILE A 25 -0.92 1.44 -5.44
CA ILE A 25 -0.94 1.48 -3.97
C ILE A 25 0.40 0.93 -3.49
N THR A 26 1.07 1.65 -2.60
CA THR A 26 2.30 1.17 -1.97
C THR A 26 2.01 0.80 -0.53
N ILE A 27 2.50 -0.37 -0.11
CA ILE A 27 2.49 -0.79 1.29
C ILE A 27 3.95 -0.86 1.71
N GLY A 28 4.31 -0.17 2.79
CA GLY A 28 5.70 -0.08 3.23
C GLY A 28 5.86 0.07 4.73
N PHE A 29 7.06 -0.24 5.21
CA PHE A 29 7.45 -0.07 6.60
C PHE A 29 8.01 1.32 6.84
N GLN A 30 7.62 1.94 7.96
CA GLN A 30 8.16 3.22 8.41
C GLN A 30 8.54 3.13 9.90
N PRO A 31 9.84 3.27 10.25
CA PRO A 31 10.98 3.40 9.35
C PRO A 31 11.26 2.08 8.60
N ALA A 32 11.85 2.17 7.41
CA ALA A 32 12.23 1.01 6.60
C ALA A 32 13.37 0.18 7.23
N ALA A 33 14.22 0.84 8.03
CA ALA A 33 15.27 0.21 8.81
C ALA A 33 15.56 1.06 10.04
N GLN A 34 15.95 0.41 11.14
CA GLN A 34 16.37 1.09 12.36
C GLN A 34 17.37 0.23 13.12
N THR A 35 18.21 0.89 13.93
CA THR A 35 19.13 0.24 14.85
C THR A 35 18.64 0.47 16.26
N VAL A 36 18.48 -0.60 17.02
CA VAL A 36 17.93 -0.59 18.37
C VAL A 36 18.84 -1.40 19.29
N GLY A 37 19.04 -0.91 20.51
CA GLY A 37 19.79 -1.62 21.54
C GLY A 37 19.03 -2.85 22.05
N LEU A 38 19.75 -3.90 22.44
CA LEU A 38 19.14 -5.13 22.96
C LEU A 38 18.27 -4.84 24.19
N GLY A 39 17.09 -5.46 24.24
CA GLY A 39 16.10 -5.29 25.31
C GLY A 39 15.20 -4.06 25.19
N ASN A 40 15.50 -3.12 24.28
CA ASN A 40 14.62 -1.98 24.04
C ASN A 40 13.42 -2.39 23.19
N SER A 41 12.26 -1.78 23.47
CA SER A 41 11.10 -1.89 22.61
C SER A 41 11.28 -1.06 21.33
N VAL A 42 10.67 -1.54 20.25
CA VAL A 42 10.71 -0.92 18.93
C VAL A 42 9.31 -0.88 18.34
N SER A 43 9.01 0.18 17.58
CA SER A 43 7.77 0.29 16.78
C SER A 43 8.13 0.45 15.31
N VAL A 44 7.33 -0.17 14.44
CA VAL A 44 7.38 0.00 12.99
C VAL A 44 5.96 0.13 12.51
N ASP A 45 5.68 1.20 11.77
CA ASP A 45 4.38 1.41 11.14
C ASP A 45 4.34 0.70 9.79
N ILE A 46 3.18 0.14 9.46
CA ILE A 46 2.89 -0.38 8.12
C ILE A 46 1.93 0.60 7.47
N VAL A 47 2.40 1.30 6.45
CA VAL A 47 1.69 2.41 5.83
C VAL A 47 1.26 1.99 4.44
N ALA A 48 -0.05 2.04 4.18
CA ALA A 48 -0.60 2.00 2.83
C ALA A 48 -0.70 3.44 2.31
N SER A 49 0.10 3.78 1.28
CA SER A 49 -0.02 5.06 0.57
C SER A 49 -0.87 4.86 -0.68
N LEU A 50 -1.95 5.63 -0.75
CA LEU A 50 -3.00 5.52 -1.75
C LEU A 50 -2.91 6.70 -2.72
N GLY A 51 -3.36 6.50 -3.96
CA GLY A 51 -3.64 7.60 -4.87
C GLY A 51 -4.82 8.45 -4.37
N SER A 52 -4.94 9.68 -4.87
CA SER A 52 -5.94 10.65 -4.39
C SER A 52 -7.41 10.25 -4.53
N ASN A 53 -7.71 9.22 -5.33
CA ASN A 53 -9.07 8.71 -5.55
C ASN A 53 -9.22 7.23 -5.16
N GLU A 54 -8.28 6.69 -4.38
CA GLU A 54 -8.28 5.30 -3.93
C GLU A 54 -8.75 5.20 -2.47
N ILE A 55 -9.44 4.10 -2.16
CA ILE A 55 -9.90 3.78 -0.80
C ILE A 55 -9.43 2.38 -0.41
N VAL A 56 -9.15 2.19 0.89
CA VAL A 56 -8.95 0.84 1.45
C VAL A 56 -10.31 0.34 1.92
N ALA A 57 -10.94 -0.51 1.12
CA ALA A 57 -12.26 -1.07 1.44
C ALA A 57 -12.16 -2.23 2.46
N ALA A 58 -11.08 -2.99 2.41
CA ALA A 58 -10.76 -4.08 3.33
C ALA A 58 -9.25 -4.34 3.32
N TYR A 59 -8.75 -5.00 4.36
CA TYR A 59 -7.35 -5.39 4.45
C TYR A 59 -7.18 -6.70 5.23
N ASP A 60 -6.18 -7.48 4.86
CA ASP A 60 -5.64 -8.61 5.60
C ASP A 60 -4.12 -8.62 5.38
N LEU A 61 -3.34 -8.84 6.44
CA LEU A 61 -1.89 -8.73 6.39
C LEU A 61 -1.23 -9.69 7.38
N ASP A 62 -0.35 -10.53 6.85
CA ASP A 62 0.56 -11.36 7.65
C ASP A 62 1.96 -10.74 7.69
N LEU A 63 2.47 -10.50 8.91
CA LEU A 63 3.85 -10.04 9.12
C LEU A 63 4.69 -11.11 9.81
N SER A 64 5.69 -11.63 9.10
CA SER A 64 6.70 -12.52 9.67
C SER A 64 7.88 -11.73 10.25
N TYR A 65 8.42 -12.18 11.38
CA TYR A 65 9.65 -11.66 11.98
C TYR A 65 10.50 -12.80 12.56
N ASP A 66 11.78 -12.53 12.79
CA ASP A 66 12.67 -13.48 13.47
C ASP A 66 12.38 -13.48 14.98
N SER A 67 11.68 -14.53 15.43
CA SER A 67 11.31 -14.71 16.85
C SER A 67 12.50 -14.97 17.78
N THR A 68 13.70 -15.23 17.26
CA THR A 68 14.92 -15.35 18.07
C THR A 68 15.52 -13.98 18.42
N ILE A 69 15.09 -12.92 17.72
CA ILE A 69 15.57 -11.55 17.89
C ILE A 69 14.47 -10.64 18.46
N LEU A 70 13.24 -10.79 17.98
CA LEU A 70 12.10 -9.95 18.33
C LEU A 70 11.00 -10.76 19.01
N SER A 71 10.20 -10.09 19.84
CA SER A 71 8.97 -10.63 20.41
C SER A 71 7.85 -9.61 20.17
N ALA A 72 6.76 -10.04 19.55
CA ALA A 72 5.61 -9.17 19.33
C ALA A 72 4.88 -8.91 20.66
N THR A 73 4.77 -7.63 21.03
CA THR A 73 4.15 -7.22 22.30
C THR A 73 2.76 -6.63 22.10
N ASN A 74 2.56 -5.83 21.06
CA ASN A 74 1.28 -5.18 20.77
C ASN A 74 1.15 -4.84 19.28
N VAL A 75 -0.10 -4.64 18.83
CA VAL A 75 -0.44 -4.07 17.52
C VAL A 75 -1.46 -2.96 17.75
N THR A 76 -1.28 -1.82 17.07
CA THR A 76 -2.23 -0.70 17.08
C THR A 76 -2.64 -0.38 15.65
N PHE A 77 -3.94 -0.27 15.42
CA PHE A 77 -4.47 0.11 14.10
C PHE A 77 -4.64 1.64 14.01
N GLY A 78 -4.28 2.19 12.86
CA GLY A 78 -4.52 3.61 12.57
C GLY A 78 -6.01 3.90 12.44
N THR A 79 -6.43 5.10 12.82
CA THR A 79 -7.85 5.50 12.84
C THR A 79 -8.50 5.57 11.44
N MET A 80 -7.70 5.56 10.38
CA MET A 80 -8.16 5.59 8.98
C MET A 80 -8.52 4.21 8.43
N LEU A 81 -8.32 3.14 9.19
CA LEU A 81 -8.62 1.76 8.78
C LEU A 81 -9.98 1.26 9.29
N GLY A 82 -10.81 2.15 9.81
CA GLY A 82 -12.05 1.80 10.51
C GLY A 82 -11.81 1.49 11.99
N ASP A 83 -12.88 1.11 12.69
CA ASP A 83 -12.83 0.77 14.11
C ASP A 83 -12.70 -0.76 14.29
N PRO A 84 -11.53 -1.27 14.70
CA PRO A 84 -11.31 -2.71 14.88
C PRO A 84 -12.07 -3.28 16.09
N THR A 85 -12.70 -2.43 16.91
CA THR A 85 -13.46 -2.83 18.10
C THR A 85 -14.95 -3.01 17.83
N ILE A 86 -15.43 -2.67 16.63
CA ILE A 86 -16.83 -2.86 16.24
C ILE A 86 -17.09 -4.34 15.88
N PHE A 87 -18.16 -4.89 16.46
CA PHE A 87 -18.55 -6.30 16.43
C PHE A 87 -18.61 -6.95 15.03
N GLU A 88 -18.91 -6.19 13.98
CA GLU A 88 -18.97 -6.68 12.59
C GLU A 88 -17.62 -7.19 12.06
N ALA A 89 -16.49 -6.67 12.58
CA ALA A 89 -15.15 -7.11 12.21
C ALA A 89 -14.79 -8.50 12.76
N LEU A 90 -15.50 -9.01 13.79
CA LEU A 90 -15.20 -10.28 14.45
C LEU A 90 -15.95 -11.48 13.83
N THR A 91 -17.03 -11.23 13.11
CA THR A 91 -17.94 -12.27 12.59
C THR A 91 -17.76 -12.59 11.10
N GLY A 92 -16.82 -11.92 10.42
CA GLY A 92 -16.57 -12.07 8.99
C GLY A 92 -15.49 -13.08 8.58
N ARG A 93 -15.03 -13.95 9.49
CA ARG A 93 -14.04 -15.01 9.20
C ARG A 93 -14.71 -16.34 8.85
#